data_AF-A0A973SS69-F1
#
_entry.id   AF-A0A973SS69-F1
#
_cell.length_a   1.000
_cell.length_b   1.000
_cell.length_c   1.000
_cell.angle_alpha   90.00
_cell.angle_beta   90.00
_cell.angle_gamma   90.00
#
_symmetry.space_group_name_H-M   'P 1'
#
loop_
_entity.id
_entity.type
_entity.pdbx_description
1 polymer ?
#
loop_
_entity_poly.entity_id
_entity_poly.type
_entity_poly.pdbx_seq_one_letter_code
_entity_poly.pdbx_strand_id
1 'polypeptide(L)' 'MTPTTGAHMQFPAGFLWGASTAAHQVEGNNVGSDFWQAENDGSWGLPERSGDACDSLHRWPEDLDIARDLGFNAYRFS' A
#
# COMPACT_ATOMS: atom_id res chain seq x y z
N MET A 1 -30.06 17.51 -0.21
CA MET A 1 -29.52 16.26 0.38
C MET A 1 -29.51 16.44 1.88
N THR A 2 -30.32 15.69 2.61
CA THR A 2 -30.42 15.78 4.07
C THR A 2 -29.21 15.05 4.68
N PRO A 3 -28.40 15.66 5.54
CA PRO A 3 -27.30 14.96 6.21
C PRO A 3 -27.90 13.93 7.15
N THR A 4 -27.57 12.65 6.97
CA THR A 4 -27.92 11.62 7.94
C THR A 4 -27.05 11.83 9.17
N THR A 5 -27.66 12.18 10.31
CA THR A 5 -26.97 12.30 11.60
C THR A 5 -26.58 10.91 12.08
N GLY A 6 -25.45 10.39 11.59
CA GLY A 6 -24.84 9.17 12.11
C GLY A 6 -24.36 9.39 13.55
N ALA A 7 -24.39 8.33 14.36
CA ALA A 7 -23.85 8.37 15.72
C ALA A 7 -22.39 8.86 15.71
N HIS A 8 -22.06 9.77 16.62
CA HIS A 8 -20.69 10.29 16.78
C HIS A 8 -19.79 9.15 17.29
N MET A 9 -19.05 8.50 16.38
CA MET A 9 -18.03 7.52 16.76
C MET A 9 -16.76 8.26 17.21
N GLN A 10 -16.40 8.09 18.49
CA GLN A 10 -15.10 8.52 19.03
C GLN A 10 -14.21 7.30 19.22
N PHE A 11 -12.99 7.37 18.68
CA PHE A 11 -11.98 6.33 18.85
C PHE A 11 -11.13 6.61 20.10
N PRO A 12 -10.54 5.58 20.73
CA PRO A 12 -9.61 5.76 21.84
C PRO A 12 -8.45 6.70 21.48
N ALA A 13 -7.93 7.41 22.48
CA ALA A 13 -6.70 8.18 22.30
C ALA A 13 -5.55 7.27 21.84
N GLY A 14 -4.79 7.71 20.83
CA GLY A 14 -3.70 6.92 20.26
C GLY A 14 -4.15 5.77 19.34
N PHE A 15 -5.42 5.73 18.93
CA PHE A 15 -5.86 4.78 17.91
C PHE A 15 -5.03 4.91 16.63
N LEU A 16 -4.63 3.78 16.06
CA LEU A 16 -3.80 3.75 14.85
C LEU A 16 -4.66 3.91 13.60
N TRP A 17 -4.34 4.93 12.82
CA TRP A 17 -4.90 5.21 11.51
C TRP A 17 -3.75 5.19 10.51
N GLY A 18 -3.88 4.35 9.50
CA GLY A 18 -2.79 4.12 8.58
C GLY A 18 -3.21 3.53 7.25
N ALA A 19 -2.23 3.41 6.38
CA ALA A 19 -2.33 2.71 5.12
C ALA A 19 -1.46 1.44 5.15
N SER A 20 -1.69 0.54 4.20
CA SER A 20 -0.88 -0.66 4.04
C SER A 20 -0.56 -0.95 2.59
N THR A 21 0.63 -1.47 2.34
CA THR A 21 1.11 -1.90 1.02
C THR A 21 1.73 -3.30 1.10
N ALA A 22 2.08 -3.87 -0.05
CA ALA A 22 2.84 -5.11 -0.17
C ALA A 22 3.94 -4.94 -1.24
N ALA A 23 5.16 -5.39 -0.97
CA ALA A 23 6.35 -5.16 -1.79
C ALA A 23 6.13 -5.42 -3.28
N HIS A 24 5.60 -6.61 -3.63
CA HIS A 24 5.37 -7.00 -5.03
C HIS A 24 4.43 -6.04 -5.79
N GLN A 25 3.58 -5.31 -5.07
CA GLN A 25 2.59 -4.40 -5.64
C GLN A 25 3.09 -2.95 -5.79
N VAL A 26 4.12 -2.53 -5.04
CA VAL A 26 4.53 -1.11 -4.98
C VAL A 26 6.03 -0.86 -5.19
N GLU A 27 6.91 -1.76 -4.74
CA GLU A 27 8.35 -1.49 -4.73
C GLU A 27 8.94 -1.34 -6.13
N GLY A 28 8.51 -2.20 -7.06
CA GLY A 28 9.16 -2.35 -8.36
C GLY A 28 10.47 -3.15 -8.25
N ASN A 29 10.97 -3.62 -9.40
CA ASN A 29 12.24 -4.34 -9.49
C ASN A 29 12.35 -5.57 -8.55
N ASN A 30 11.22 -6.23 -8.27
CA ASN A 30 11.12 -7.42 -7.41
C ASN A 30 11.68 -8.71 -8.04
N VAL A 31 12.69 -8.61 -8.91
CA VAL A 31 13.16 -9.69 -9.80
C VAL A 31 13.70 -10.94 -9.09
N GLY A 32 13.99 -10.82 -7.79
CA GLY A 32 14.45 -11.93 -6.94
C GLY A 32 13.35 -12.61 -6.12
N SER A 33 12.09 -12.20 -6.24
CA SER A 33 10.97 -12.81 -5.48
C SER A 33 10.39 -14.05 -6.17
N ASP A 34 9.83 -14.96 -5.38
CA ASP A 34 9.02 -16.08 -5.86
C ASP A 34 7.77 -15.60 -6.61
N PHE A 35 7.21 -14.45 -6.22
CA PHE A 35 6.06 -13.83 -6.87
C PHE A 35 6.42 -13.32 -8.27
N TRP A 36 7.62 -12.75 -8.44
CA TRP A 36 8.15 -12.38 -9.75
C TRP A 36 8.35 -13.59 -10.65
N GLN A 37 8.90 -14.68 -10.12
CA GLN A 37 9.03 -15.92 -10.88
C GLN A 37 7.66 -16.44 -11.33
N ALA A 38 6.70 -16.52 -10.42
CA ALA A 38 5.38 -17.09 -10.65
C ALA A 38 4.49 -16.23 -11.56
N GLU A 39 4.62 -14.90 -11.52
CA GLU A 39 3.98 -14.10 -12.55
C GLU A 39 4.64 -14.37 -13.90
N ASN A 40 5.99 -14.39 -13.99
CA ASN A 40 6.74 -14.56 -15.24
C ASN A 40 6.52 -15.90 -15.95
N ASP A 41 6.43 -17.00 -15.22
CA ASP A 41 6.16 -18.32 -15.78
C ASP A 41 4.69 -18.55 -16.16
N GLY A 42 3.80 -17.59 -15.84
CA GLY A 42 2.38 -17.62 -16.17
C GLY A 42 1.54 -18.50 -15.26
N SER A 43 2.11 -19.08 -14.19
CA SER A 43 1.39 -19.95 -13.25
C SER A 43 0.22 -19.27 -12.56
N TRP A 44 0.23 -17.94 -12.46
CA TRP A 44 -0.82 -17.17 -11.79
C TRP A 44 -1.90 -16.63 -12.71
N GLY A 45 -1.74 -16.75 -14.03
CA GLY A 45 -2.71 -16.22 -15.00
C GLY A 45 -3.00 -14.72 -14.83
N LEU A 46 -2.06 -13.96 -14.28
CA LEU A 46 -2.23 -12.52 -14.08
C LEU A 46 -2.25 -11.79 -15.43
N PRO A 47 -3.18 -10.83 -15.60
CA PRO A 47 -3.31 -10.08 -16.85
C PRO A 47 -2.14 -9.12 -17.07
N GLU A 48 -1.51 -8.66 -15.99
CA GLU A 48 -0.43 -7.66 -16.00
C GLU A 48 0.71 -8.13 -15.10
N ARG A 49 1.92 -7.61 -15.35
CA ARG A 49 3.13 -7.88 -14.57
C ARG A 49 3.44 -6.71 -13.67
N SER A 50 4.03 -6.99 -12.51
CA SER A 50 4.38 -5.97 -11.52
C SER A 50 5.29 -4.88 -12.09
N GLY A 51 6.31 -5.27 -12.87
CA GLY A 51 7.27 -4.34 -13.49
C GLY A 51 7.91 -3.40 -12.46
N ASP A 52 7.89 -2.10 -12.75
CA ASP A 52 8.38 -1.07 -11.83
C ASP A 52 7.33 -0.65 -10.79
N ALA A 53 6.09 -1.15 -10.88
CA ALA A 53 4.99 -0.83 -9.95
C ALA A 53 4.84 0.68 -9.69
N CYS A 54 4.96 1.11 -8.42
CA CYS A 54 4.96 2.52 -8.02
C CYS A 54 6.38 3.08 -7.83
N ASP A 55 7.42 2.27 -8.08
CA ASP A 55 8.82 2.60 -7.84
C ASP A 55 9.10 2.98 -6.36
N SER A 56 8.31 2.44 -5.43
CA SER A 56 8.43 2.72 -3.99
C SER A 56 9.78 2.29 -3.43
N LEU A 57 10.51 1.36 -4.06
CA LEU A 57 11.88 1.02 -3.64
C LEU A 57 12.81 2.25 -3.65
N HIS A 58 12.61 3.16 -4.63
CA HIS A 58 13.37 4.40 -4.73
C HIS A 58 12.63 5.61 -4.16
N ARG A 59 11.29 5.57 -4.11
CA ARG A 59 10.40 6.68 -3.73
C ARG A 59 9.76 6.55 -2.35
N TRP A 60 10.23 5.59 -1.55
CA TRP A 60 9.69 5.38 -0.20
C TRP A 60 9.70 6.66 0.68
N PRO A 61 10.67 7.60 0.58
CA PRO A 61 10.60 8.82 1.37
C PRO A 61 9.37 9.65 1.02
N GLU A 62 9.08 9.83 -0.28
CA GLU A 62 7.90 10.55 -0.76
C GLU A 62 6.60 9.85 -0.37
N ASP A 63 6.57 8.51 -0.42
CA ASP A 63 5.41 7.73 0.02
C ASP A 63 5.10 7.94 1.51
N LEU A 64 6.14 8.00 2.36
CA LEU A 64 5.97 8.26 3.80
C LEU A 64 5.61 9.72 4.10
N ASP A 65 6.12 10.67 3.33
CA ASP A 65 5.70 12.06 3.42
C ASP A 65 4.22 12.22 3.09
N ILE A 66 3.72 11.54 2.04
CA ILE A 66 2.28 11.49 1.72
C ILE A 66 1.47 10.88 2.87
N ALA A 67 1.90 9.75 3.43
CA ALA A 67 1.21 9.11 4.55
C ALA A 67 1.11 10.04 5.77
N ARG A 68 2.21 10.75 6.08
CA ARG A 68 2.25 11.75 7.15
C ARG A 68 1.31 12.92 6.87
N ASP A 69 1.32 13.46 5.66
CA ASP A 69 0.48 14.61 5.26
C ASP A 69 -1.01 14.27 5.26
N LEU A 70 -1.37 13.00 5.04
CA LEU A 70 -2.72 12.48 5.21
C LEU A 70 -3.13 12.31 6.69
N GLY A 71 -2.23 12.56 7.63
CA GLY A 71 -2.49 12.43 9.06
C GLY A 71 -2.40 11.00 9.59
N PHE A 72 -1.77 10.08 8.85
CA PHE A 72 -1.56 8.72 9.34
C PHE A 72 -0.49 8.67 10.42
N ASN A 73 -0.71 7.80 11.41
CA ASN A 73 0.23 7.51 12.49
C ASN A 73 0.71 6.04 12.44
N ALA A 74 0.33 5.29 11.41
CA ALA A 74 0.78 3.94 11.14
C ALA A 74 0.94 3.70 9.62
N TYR A 75 1.93 2.90 9.26
CA TYR A 75 2.10 2.40 7.89
C TYR A 75 2.57 0.94 7.95
N ARG A 76 1.83 0.04 7.32
CA ARG A 76 2.15 -1.39 7.28
C ARG A 76 2.68 -1.78 5.90
N PHE A 77 3.82 -2.43 5.85
CA PHE A 77 4.43 -2.93 4.63
C PHE A 77 4.87 -4.40 4.80
N SER A 78 5.19 -5.08 3.68
CA SER A 78 5.73 -6.44 3.64
C SER A 78 6.73 -6.55 2.52
#